data_AF-A0A094QRL8-F1
#
_entry.id   AF-A0A094QRL8-F1
#
_cell.length_a   1.000
_cell.length_b   1.000
_cell.length_c   1.000
_cell.angle_alpha   90.00
_cell.angle_beta   90.00
_cell.angle_gamma   90.00
#
_symmetry.space_group_name_H-M   'P 1'
#
loop_
_entity.id
_entity.type
_entity.pdbx_description
1 polymer ?
#
loop_
_entity_poly.entity_id
_entity_poly.type
_entity_poly.pdbx_seq_one_letter_code
_entity_poly.pdbx_strand_id
1 'polypeptide(L)'
;MKREEFFASWSTLHLDAEIKGIVKGWLSISYIIARGLSALRITPNVLTLLGVLSGVALIFYPYSAIGLLFLVLSLIFDGVDGSVAIVSGKVSRFGATLDAIADRITEALWFFALYQWGIAPEICLALFALALTQEYARARMASLGFHEIGVVTIAERPVRASAIAIFMVLELLSFSFAPFAIYIFTAMATFSVYQVMRAARRHLQ
;
A
#
# COMPACT_ATOMS: atom_id res chain seq x y z
N MET A 1 -18.68 -18.07 -3.81
CA MET A 1 -17.79 -17.70 -4.92
C MET A 1 -16.66 -18.72 -5.04
N LYS A 2 -16.39 -19.21 -6.25
CA LYS A 2 -15.22 -20.06 -6.57
C LYS A 2 -13.98 -19.19 -6.81
N ARG A 3 -12.78 -19.78 -6.77
CA ARG A 3 -11.51 -19.05 -6.96
C ARG A 3 -11.38 -18.40 -8.34
N GLU A 4 -11.86 -19.06 -9.38
CA GLU A 4 -11.83 -18.53 -10.75
C GLU A 4 -12.74 -17.32 -10.92
N GLU A 5 -13.95 -17.36 -10.34
CA GLU A 5 -14.87 -16.22 -10.28
C GLU A 5 -14.25 -15.04 -9.53
N PHE A 6 -13.53 -15.31 -8.44
CA PHE A 6 -12.79 -14.30 -7.68
C PHE A 6 -11.70 -13.64 -8.53
N PHE A 7 -10.88 -14.44 -9.24
CA PHE A 7 -9.84 -13.91 -10.14
C PHE A 7 -10.44 -13.07 -11.27
N ALA A 8 -11.51 -13.55 -11.92
CA ALA A 8 -12.20 -12.79 -12.95
C ALA A 8 -12.73 -11.45 -12.39
N SER A 9 -13.40 -11.48 -11.23
CA SER A 9 -13.94 -10.28 -10.60
C SER A 9 -12.85 -9.29 -10.20
N TRP A 10 -11.73 -9.77 -9.68
CA TRP A 10 -10.58 -8.92 -9.35
C TRP A 10 -10.00 -8.27 -10.60
N SER A 11 -9.80 -9.03 -11.69
CA SER A 11 -9.25 -8.51 -12.94
C SER A 11 -10.12 -7.40 -13.52
N THR A 12 -11.44 -7.62 -13.62
CA THR A 12 -12.39 -6.61 -14.12
C THR A 12 -12.40 -5.33 -13.28
N LEU A 13 -12.29 -5.43 -11.95
CA LEU A 13 -12.19 -4.26 -11.07
C LEU A 13 -10.87 -3.50 -11.22
N HIS A 14 -9.84 -4.13 -11.76
CA HIS A 14 -8.51 -3.57 -11.97
C HIS A 14 -8.20 -3.39 -13.45
N LEU A 15 -9.19 -2.93 -14.23
CA LEU A 15 -9.03 -2.61 -15.66
C LEU A 15 -8.51 -3.80 -16.48
N ASP A 16 -9.07 -4.97 -16.24
CA ASP A 16 -8.72 -6.24 -16.90
C ASP A 16 -7.22 -6.59 -16.78
N ALA A 17 -6.62 -6.23 -15.65
CA ALA A 17 -5.21 -6.54 -15.35
C ALA A 17 -4.90 -8.03 -15.45
N GLU A 18 -3.74 -8.36 -16.03
CA GLU A 18 -3.30 -9.73 -16.19
C GLU A 18 -2.94 -10.39 -14.83
N ILE A 19 -3.47 -11.60 -14.61
CA ILE A 19 -3.19 -12.39 -13.40
C ILE A 19 -2.05 -13.38 -13.68
N LYS A 20 -0.81 -12.91 -13.55
CA LYS A 20 0.42 -13.72 -13.75
C LYS A 20 1.43 -13.50 -12.61
N GLY A 21 2.39 -14.42 -12.48
CA GLY A 21 3.53 -14.31 -11.56
C GLY A 21 3.13 -14.01 -10.10
N ILE A 22 3.72 -12.94 -9.55
CA ILE A 22 3.52 -12.50 -8.16
C ILE A 22 2.06 -12.16 -7.88
N VAL A 23 1.36 -11.53 -8.82
CA VAL A 23 -0.07 -11.16 -8.67
C VAL A 23 -0.92 -12.41 -8.46
N LYS A 24 -0.72 -13.44 -9.28
CA LYS A 24 -1.45 -14.71 -9.14
C LYS A 24 -1.16 -15.40 -7.79
N GLY A 25 0.10 -15.36 -7.35
CA GLY A 25 0.51 -15.89 -6.06
C GLY A 25 -0.19 -15.17 -4.91
N TRP A 26 -0.14 -13.84 -4.91
CA TRP A 26 -0.81 -13.00 -3.93
C TRP A 26 -2.32 -13.22 -3.89
N LEU A 27 -2.99 -13.20 -5.05
CA LEU A 27 -4.44 -13.43 -5.14
C LEU A 27 -4.85 -14.82 -4.65
N SER A 28 -4.00 -15.83 -4.83
CA SER A 28 -4.27 -17.17 -4.30
C SER A 28 -4.25 -17.19 -2.78
N ILE A 29 -3.31 -16.48 -2.16
CA ILE A 29 -3.19 -16.35 -0.70
C ILE A 29 -4.34 -15.50 -0.15
N SER A 30 -4.55 -14.32 -0.72
CA SER A 30 -5.60 -13.39 -0.26
C SER A 30 -7.00 -13.97 -0.42
N TYR A 31 -7.26 -14.81 -1.44
CA TYR A 31 -8.52 -15.55 -1.56
C TYR A 31 -8.78 -16.47 -0.36
N ILE A 32 -7.76 -17.22 0.08
CA ILE A 32 -7.89 -18.15 1.22
C ILE A 32 -8.21 -17.36 2.50
N ILE A 33 -7.45 -16.28 2.74
CA ILE A 33 -7.64 -15.40 3.90
C ILE A 33 -9.04 -14.77 3.84
N ALA A 34 -9.41 -14.21 2.69
CA ALA A 34 -10.69 -13.54 2.49
C ALA A 34 -11.88 -14.46 2.71
N ARG A 35 -11.81 -15.72 2.28
CA ARG A 35 -12.84 -16.72 2.59
C ARG A 35 -12.99 -16.95 4.09
N GLY A 36 -11.87 -17.09 4.80
CA GLY A 36 -11.87 -17.28 6.25
C GLY A 36 -12.49 -16.09 6.98
N LEU A 37 -12.03 -14.88 6.65
CA LEU A 37 -12.54 -13.63 7.25
C LEU A 37 -14.01 -13.39 6.91
N SER A 38 -14.42 -13.67 5.67
CA SER A 38 -15.82 -13.58 5.26
C SER A 38 -16.70 -14.60 6.00
N ALA A 39 -16.21 -15.81 6.28
CA ALA A 39 -16.93 -16.80 7.07
C ALA A 39 -17.10 -16.33 8.53
N LEU A 40 -16.12 -15.60 9.07
CA LEU A 40 -16.19 -14.93 10.38
C LEU A 40 -17.03 -13.64 10.36
N ARG A 41 -17.66 -13.29 9.24
CA ARG A 41 -18.47 -12.07 9.05
C ARG A 41 -17.70 -10.76 9.25
N ILE A 42 -16.37 -10.80 9.14
CA ILE A 42 -15.54 -9.59 9.14
C ILE A 42 -15.80 -8.83 7.84
N THR A 43 -16.05 -7.52 7.93
CA THR A 43 -16.35 -6.68 6.78
C THR A 43 -15.08 -6.06 6.20
N PRO A 44 -15.06 -5.70 4.89
CA PRO A 44 -13.92 -5.01 4.27
C PRO A 44 -13.52 -3.75 5.04
N ASN A 45 -14.49 -2.89 5.35
CA ASN A 45 -14.23 -1.63 6.06
C ASN A 45 -13.62 -1.84 7.46
N VAL A 46 -13.93 -2.96 8.14
CA VAL A 46 -13.28 -3.29 9.42
C VAL A 46 -11.80 -3.60 9.21
N LEU A 47 -11.44 -4.31 8.13
CA LEU A 47 -10.04 -4.58 7.80
C LEU A 47 -9.30 -3.29 7.45
N THR A 48 -9.90 -2.42 6.64
CA THR A 48 -9.33 -1.10 6.34
C THR A 48 -9.02 -0.31 7.62
N LEU A 49 -9.96 -0.28 8.58
CA LEU A 49 -9.75 0.37 9.88
C LEU A 49 -8.67 -0.33 10.73
N LEU A 50 -8.61 -1.66 10.70
CA LEU A 50 -7.53 -2.42 11.37
C LEU A 50 -6.16 -2.13 10.75
N GLY A 51 -6.09 -1.83 9.46
CA GLY A 51 -4.88 -1.32 8.79
C GLY A 51 -4.38 -0.04 9.44
N VAL A 52 -5.28 0.95 9.59
CA VAL A 52 -4.98 2.22 10.28
C VAL A 52 -4.58 1.98 11.74
N LEU A 53 -5.34 1.15 12.47
CA LEU A 53 -5.02 0.82 13.86
C LEU A 53 -3.66 0.13 14.01
N SER A 54 -3.25 -0.66 13.02
CA SER A 54 -1.90 -1.24 12.99
C SER A 54 -0.85 -0.17 12.77
N GLY A 55 -1.09 0.81 11.89
CA GLY A 55 -0.23 1.99 11.76
C GLY A 55 -0.13 2.78 13.07
N VAL A 56 -1.23 2.92 13.81
CA VAL A 56 -1.23 3.56 15.14
C VAL A 56 -0.45 2.72 16.15
N ALA A 57 -0.63 1.40 16.16
CA ALA A 57 0.13 0.54 17.05
C ALA A 57 1.64 0.59 16.77
N LEU A 58 2.04 0.70 15.49
CA LEU A 58 3.44 0.87 15.10
C LEU A 58 4.09 2.08 15.78
N ILE A 59 3.42 3.24 15.87
CA ILE A 59 3.99 4.45 16.49
C ILE A 59 4.16 4.34 18.01
N PHE A 60 3.46 3.39 18.66
CA PHE A 60 3.64 3.07 20.09
C PHE A 60 4.77 2.07 20.34
N TYR A 61 5.11 1.25 19.34
CA TYR A 61 6.14 0.23 19.44
C TYR A 61 7.22 0.33 18.33
N PRO A 62 7.71 1.54 17.96
CA PRO A 62 8.51 1.72 16.76
C PRO A 62 9.82 0.94 16.80
N TYR A 63 10.46 0.88 17.98
CA TYR A 63 11.78 0.27 18.19
C TYR A 63 11.76 -1.25 18.43
N SER A 64 10.76 -1.95 17.93
CA SER A 64 10.56 -3.35 18.28
C SER A 64 10.16 -4.22 17.10
N ALA A 65 10.41 -5.52 17.22
CA ALA A 65 9.91 -6.52 16.28
C ALA A 65 8.36 -6.55 16.24
N ILE A 66 7.70 -6.16 17.33
CA ILE A 66 6.24 -6.01 17.38
C ILE A 66 5.79 -4.82 16.51
N GLY A 67 6.53 -3.71 16.51
CA GLY A 67 6.31 -2.60 15.58
C GLY A 67 6.42 -3.05 14.12
N LEU A 68 7.47 -3.80 13.79
CA LEU A 68 7.64 -4.38 12.45
C LEU A 68 6.45 -5.29 12.07
N LEU A 69 5.96 -6.10 13.01
CA LEU A 69 4.75 -6.90 12.79
C LEU A 69 3.54 -6.01 12.47
N PHE A 70 3.34 -4.89 13.18
CA PHE A 70 2.24 -3.97 12.90
C PHE A 70 2.35 -3.28 11.54
N LEU A 71 3.56 -2.94 11.09
CA LEU A 71 3.80 -2.46 9.72
C LEU A 71 3.32 -3.52 8.70
N VAL A 72 3.75 -4.77 8.86
CA VAL A 72 3.37 -5.87 7.96
C VAL A 72 1.86 -6.15 8.01
N LEU A 73 1.27 -6.17 9.20
CA LEU A 73 -0.18 -6.35 9.37
C LEU A 73 -0.98 -5.26 8.67
N SER A 74 -0.53 -4.00 8.75
CA SER A 74 -1.21 -2.90 8.06
C SER A 74 -1.28 -3.11 6.54
N LEU A 75 -0.21 -3.63 5.93
CA LEU A 75 -0.16 -3.97 4.51
C LEU A 75 -1.02 -5.20 4.17
N ILE A 76 -1.07 -6.19 5.05
CA ILE A 76 -1.90 -7.39 4.86
C ILE A 76 -3.38 -7.03 4.92
N PHE A 77 -3.81 -6.21 5.89
CA PHE A 77 -5.23 -5.86 6.04
C PHE A 77 -5.75 -5.10 4.83
N ASP A 78 -4.99 -4.12 4.38
CA ASP A 78 -5.25 -3.39 3.13
C ASP A 78 -5.31 -4.34 1.92
N GLY A 79 -4.26 -5.15 1.68
CA GLY A 79 -4.26 -6.03 0.50
C GLY A 79 -5.35 -7.13 0.51
N VAL A 80 -5.99 -7.39 1.66
CA VAL A 80 -7.04 -8.40 1.83
C VAL A 80 -8.44 -7.80 1.86
N ASP A 81 -8.62 -6.52 2.18
CA ASP A 81 -9.94 -5.92 2.33
C ASP A 81 -10.74 -5.93 1.01
N GLY A 82 -10.10 -5.63 -0.12
CA GLY A 82 -10.66 -5.73 -1.46
C GLY A 82 -11.00 -7.18 -1.81
N SER A 83 -10.16 -8.13 -1.41
CA SER A 83 -10.45 -9.55 -1.59
C SER A 83 -11.67 -10.00 -0.79
N VAL A 84 -11.82 -9.51 0.46
CA VAL A 84 -13.02 -9.74 1.26
C VAL A 84 -14.22 -9.05 0.65
N ALA A 85 -14.08 -7.86 0.07
CA ALA A 85 -15.16 -7.15 -0.59
C ALA A 85 -15.71 -7.95 -1.78
N ILE A 86 -14.83 -8.51 -2.60
CA ILE A 86 -15.21 -9.36 -3.73
C ILE A 86 -15.86 -10.66 -3.24
N VAL A 87 -15.20 -11.39 -2.33
CA VAL A 87 -15.69 -12.69 -1.84
C VAL A 87 -17.03 -12.58 -1.11
N SER A 88 -17.24 -11.50 -0.36
CA SER A 88 -18.46 -11.26 0.42
C SER A 88 -19.56 -10.52 -0.36
N GLY A 89 -19.32 -10.12 -1.61
CA GLY A 89 -20.27 -9.37 -2.44
C GLY A 89 -20.54 -7.95 -1.93
N LYS A 90 -19.56 -7.32 -1.25
CA LYS A 90 -19.66 -5.99 -0.61
C LYS A 90 -18.80 -4.92 -1.28
N VAL A 91 -18.42 -5.11 -2.54
CA VAL A 91 -17.71 -4.08 -3.33
C VAL A 91 -18.56 -2.81 -3.38
N SER A 92 -17.98 -1.67 -3.01
CA SER A 92 -18.69 -0.40 -2.99
C SER A 92 -17.77 0.78 -3.24
N ARG A 93 -18.33 1.88 -3.79
CA ARG A 93 -17.58 3.13 -4.00
C ARG A 93 -17.12 3.77 -2.69
N PHE A 94 -17.93 3.67 -1.64
CA PHE A 94 -17.54 4.15 -0.32
C PHE A 94 -16.36 3.35 0.23
N GLY A 95 -16.39 2.01 0.12
CA GLY A 95 -15.28 1.15 0.54
C GLY A 95 -13.97 1.51 -0.18
N ALA A 96 -14.00 1.65 -1.51
CA ALA A 96 -12.84 2.09 -2.28
C ALA A 96 -12.31 3.48 -1.88
N THR A 97 -13.21 4.39 -1.49
CA THR A 97 -12.82 5.73 -1.00
C THR A 97 -12.20 5.65 0.40
N LEU A 98 -12.80 4.85 1.29
CA LEU A 98 -12.31 4.63 2.64
C LEU A 98 -10.90 4.01 2.62
N ASP A 99 -10.70 3.01 1.77
CA ASP A 99 -9.41 2.33 1.53
C ASP A 99 -8.33 3.33 1.09
N ALA A 100 -8.58 4.08 0.02
CA ALA A 100 -7.65 5.08 -0.48
C ALA A 100 -7.27 6.16 0.58
N ILE A 101 -8.21 6.58 1.44
CA ILE A 101 -7.95 7.53 2.53
C ILE A 101 -7.17 6.88 3.67
N ALA A 102 -7.58 5.68 4.10
CA ALA A 102 -6.92 4.91 5.15
C ALA A 102 -5.46 4.63 4.81
N ASP A 103 -5.17 4.39 3.53
CA ASP A 103 -3.81 4.26 3.01
C ASP A 103 -2.96 5.49 3.23
N ARG A 104 -3.49 6.69 2.95
CA ARG A 104 -2.74 7.94 3.17
C ARG A 104 -2.42 8.15 4.65
N ILE A 105 -3.40 7.86 5.52
CA ILE A 105 -3.23 7.97 6.98
C ILE A 105 -2.19 6.97 7.46
N THR A 106 -2.27 5.72 7.00
CA THR A 106 -1.36 4.63 7.38
C THR A 106 0.07 4.92 6.93
N GLU A 107 0.27 5.42 5.70
CA GLU A 107 1.59 5.85 5.24
C GLU A 107 2.15 7.02 6.05
N ALA A 108 1.33 7.99 6.44
CA ALA A 108 1.76 9.07 7.33
C ALA A 108 2.26 8.52 8.68
N LEU A 109 1.57 7.52 9.24
CA LEU A 109 1.96 6.85 10.47
C LEU A 109 3.27 6.06 10.30
N TRP A 110 3.50 5.42 9.15
CA TRP A 110 4.77 4.76 8.84
C TRP A 110 5.93 5.76 8.81
N PHE A 111 5.75 6.91 8.16
CA PHE A 111 6.80 7.95 8.11
C PHE A 111 7.02 8.63 9.47
N PHE A 112 5.97 8.73 10.29
CA PHE A 112 6.11 9.16 11.68
C PHE A 112 6.94 8.16 12.51
N ALA A 113 6.76 6.86 12.30
CA ALA A 113 7.60 5.85 12.93
C ALA A 113 9.08 5.95 12.47
N LEU A 114 9.34 6.24 11.19
CA LEU A 114 10.72 6.53 10.72
C LEU A 114 11.33 7.75 11.42
N TYR A 115 10.54 8.79 11.66
CA TYR A 115 10.99 9.96 12.41
C TYR A 115 11.37 9.58 13.86
N GLN A 116 10.59 8.72 14.51
CA GLN A 116 10.95 8.19 15.84
C GLN A 116 12.29 7.44 15.80
N TRP A 117 12.56 6.67 14.74
CA TRP A 117 13.85 6.02 14.48
C TRP A 117 15.01 6.99 14.17
N GLY A 118 14.79 8.30 14.17
CA GLY A 118 15.85 9.31 13.99
C GLY A 118 16.15 9.65 12.53
N ILE A 119 15.33 9.20 11.58
CA ILE A 119 15.38 9.72 10.21
C ILE A 119 15.01 11.20 10.22
N ALA A 120 15.79 12.01 9.50
CA ALA A 120 15.62 13.45 9.46
C ALA A 120 14.17 13.83 9.06
N PRO A 121 13.52 14.78 9.77
CA PRO A 121 12.13 15.12 9.53
C PRO A 121 11.87 15.61 8.10
N GLU A 122 12.85 16.27 7.48
CA GLU A 122 12.78 16.71 6.08
C GLU A 122 12.67 15.53 5.11
N ILE A 123 13.33 14.41 5.42
CA ILE A 123 13.27 13.18 4.61
C ILE A 123 11.92 12.49 4.80
N CYS A 124 11.43 12.37 6.03
CA CYS A 124 10.09 11.82 6.29
C CYS A 124 9.00 12.65 5.60
N LEU A 125 9.09 13.99 5.66
CA LEU A 125 8.18 14.90 4.98
C LEU A 125 8.28 14.76 3.45
N ALA A 126 9.49 14.67 2.92
CA ALA A 126 9.70 14.46 1.48
C ALA A 126 9.09 13.14 1.01
N LEU A 127 9.28 12.05 1.74
CA LEU A 127 8.68 10.74 1.43
C LEU A 127 7.15 10.79 1.45
N PHE A 128 6.57 11.45 2.45
CA PHE A 128 5.12 11.64 2.51
C PHE A 128 4.61 12.48 1.33
N ALA A 129 5.27 13.59 1.02
CA ALA A 129 4.91 14.45 -0.11
C ALA A 129 5.03 13.71 -1.46
N LEU A 130 6.08 12.91 -1.66
CA LEU A 130 6.28 12.10 -2.86
C LEU A 130 5.21 11.02 -3.00
N ALA A 131 4.91 10.28 -1.93
CA ALA A 131 3.86 9.26 -1.92
C ALA A 131 2.48 9.89 -2.21
N LEU A 132 2.17 11.01 -1.56
CA LEU A 132 0.91 11.73 -1.79
C LEU A 132 0.82 12.29 -3.22
N THR A 133 1.92 12.85 -3.74
CA THR A 133 1.97 13.39 -5.12
C THR A 133 1.72 12.29 -6.14
N GLN A 134 2.31 11.10 -5.93
CA GLN A 134 2.11 9.95 -6.82
C GLN A 134 0.64 9.55 -6.88
N GLU A 135 0.00 9.30 -5.73
CA GLU A 135 -1.40 8.87 -5.71
C GLU A 135 -2.36 9.98 -6.12
N TYR A 136 -2.07 11.24 -5.78
CA TYR A 136 -2.86 12.38 -6.21
C TYR A 136 -2.80 12.58 -7.73
N ALA A 137 -1.63 12.43 -8.35
CA ALA A 137 -1.51 12.47 -9.80
C ALA A 137 -2.36 11.37 -10.46
N ARG A 138 -2.36 10.16 -9.87
CA ARG A 138 -3.22 9.06 -10.33
C ARG A 138 -4.71 9.36 -10.21
N ALA A 139 -5.15 9.81 -9.04
CA ALA A 139 -6.52 10.21 -8.80
C ALA A 139 -6.95 11.39 -9.71
N ARG A 140 -6.06 12.35 -9.95
CA ARG A 140 -6.34 13.51 -10.81
C ARG A 140 -6.51 13.10 -12.26
N MET A 141 -5.66 12.22 -12.79
CA MET A 141 -5.83 11.66 -14.13
C MET A 141 -7.15 10.92 -14.27
N ALA A 142 -7.50 10.07 -13.29
CA ALA A 142 -8.78 9.38 -13.28
C ALA A 142 -9.97 10.36 -13.28
N SER A 143 -9.88 11.48 -12.56
CA SER A 143 -10.91 12.52 -12.56
C SER A 143 -11.07 13.26 -13.90
N LEU A 144 -10.05 13.22 -14.76
CA LEU A 144 -10.09 13.77 -16.11
C LEU A 144 -10.58 12.75 -17.16
N GLY A 145 -11.03 11.56 -16.73
CA GLY A 145 -11.47 10.48 -17.60
C GLY A 145 -10.35 9.56 -18.09
N PHE A 146 -9.10 9.80 -17.68
CA PHE A 146 -7.97 8.93 -17.97
C PHE A 146 -7.81 7.92 -16.84
N HIS A 147 -8.49 6.79 -16.98
CA HIS A 147 -8.43 5.70 -16.00
C HIS A 147 -7.14 4.87 -16.10
N GLU A 148 -6.39 5.02 -17.20
CA GLU A 148 -5.09 4.38 -17.40
C GLU A 148 -3.96 5.41 -17.32
N ILE A 149 -3.10 5.27 -16.31
CA ILE A 149 -1.74 5.81 -16.39
C ILE A 149 -0.78 4.76 -16.98
N GLY A 150 -1.17 3.48 -16.93
CA GLY A 150 -0.44 2.37 -17.57
C GLY A 150 0.97 2.11 -17.02
N VAL A 151 1.42 2.87 -16.02
CA VAL A 151 2.76 2.76 -15.45
C VAL A 151 2.68 2.27 -14.01
N VAL A 152 3.25 1.07 -13.82
CA VAL A 152 3.67 0.58 -12.50
C VAL A 152 5.03 1.19 -12.21
N THR A 153 5.12 1.97 -11.14
CA THR A 153 6.35 2.65 -10.74
C THR A 153 7.24 1.74 -9.91
N ILE A 154 8.47 2.19 -9.65
CA ILE A 154 9.42 1.42 -8.84
C ILE A 154 9.22 1.61 -7.34
N ALA A 155 8.40 2.60 -6.92
CA ALA A 155 8.14 2.95 -5.53
C ALA A 155 6.63 2.91 -5.21
N GLU A 156 5.93 1.91 -5.75
CA GLU A 156 4.56 1.58 -5.37
C GLU A 156 4.45 1.30 -3.86
N ARG A 157 3.24 1.39 -3.33
CA ARG A 157 2.98 1.26 -1.89
C ARG A 157 3.55 -0.01 -1.23
N PRO A 158 3.47 -1.21 -1.82
CA PRO A 158 4.14 -2.39 -1.23
C PRO A 158 5.67 -2.25 -1.18
N VAL A 159 6.28 -1.54 -2.13
CA VAL A 159 7.73 -1.27 -2.14
C VAL A 159 8.09 -0.25 -1.06
N ARG A 160 7.24 0.78 -0.84
CA ARG A 160 7.36 1.71 0.29
C ARG A 160 7.41 0.96 1.62
N ALA A 161 6.40 0.13 1.88
CA ALA A 161 6.33 -0.67 3.10
C ALA A 161 7.55 -1.60 3.25
N SER A 162 7.99 -2.22 2.15
CA SER A 162 9.17 -3.10 2.15
C SER A 162 10.46 -2.34 2.49
N ALA A 163 10.66 -1.13 1.98
CA ALA A 163 11.82 -0.30 2.31
C ALA A 163 11.86 0.05 3.80
N ILE A 164 10.71 0.39 4.39
CA ILE A 164 10.57 0.67 5.82
C ILE A 164 10.83 -0.60 6.64
N ALA A 165 10.29 -1.74 6.22
CA ALA A 165 10.53 -3.02 6.89
C ALA A 165 12.02 -3.40 6.88
N ILE A 166 12.69 -3.26 5.73
CA ILE A 166 14.14 -3.52 5.59
C ILE A 166 14.93 -2.60 6.52
N PHE A 167 14.61 -1.30 6.53
CA PHE A 167 15.23 -0.35 7.45
C PHE A 167 15.07 -0.78 8.92
N MET A 168 13.85 -1.09 9.35
CA MET A 168 13.57 -1.53 10.72
C MET A 168 14.33 -2.81 11.08
N VAL A 169 14.40 -3.79 10.18
CA VAL A 169 15.18 -5.02 10.40
C VAL A 169 16.66 -4.71 10.55
N LEU A 170 17.22 -3.84 9.70
CA LEU A 170 18.63 -3.47 9.78
C LEU A 170 18.95 -2.73 11.08
N GLU A 171 18.09 -1.82 11.53
CA GLU A 171 18.23 -1.12 12.82
C GLU A 171 18.10 -2.08 14.01
N LEU A 172 17.13 -3.00 14.00
CA LEU A 172 16.97 -4.02 15.06
C LEU A 172 18.19 -4.94 15.16
N LEU A 173 18.92 -5.15 14.06
CA LEU A 173 20.19 -5.88 14.01
C LEU A 173 21.42 -4.98 14.24
N SER A 174 21.20 -3.70 14.56
CA SER A 174 22.24 -2.71 14.86
C SER A 174 23.23 -2.45 13.72
N PHE A 175 22.79 -2.55 12.46
CA PHE A 175 23.62 -2.17 11.31
C PHE A 175 23.67 -0.65 11.15
N SER A 176 24.87 -0.06 11.27
CA SER A 176 25.09 1.39 11.15
C SER A 176 24.70 1.99 9.79
N PHE A 177 24.59 1.16 8.76
CA PHE A 177 24.22 1.56 7.40
C PHE A 177 22.70 1.51 7.14
N ALA A 178 21.88 1.16 8.13
CA ALA A 178 20.43 1.04 7.97
C ALA A 178 19.76 2.28 7.34
N PRO A 179 20.10 3.54 7.72
CA PRO A 179 19.48 4.73 7.13
C PRO A 179 19.67 4.87 5.61
N PHE A 180 20.71 4.25 5.02
CA PHE A 180 20.90 4.29 3.57
C PHE A 180 19.73 3.64 2.81
N ALA A 181 19.05 2.65 3.38
CA ALA A 181 17.87 2.05 2.77
C ALA A 181 16.77 3.11 2.51
N ILE A 182 16.57 4.03 3.46
CA ILE A 182 15.59 5.11 3.35
C ILE A 182 16.03 6.18 2.36
N TYR A 183 17.32 6.52 2.31
CA TYR A 183 17.84 7.50 1.33
C TYR A 183 17.76 6.98 -0.10
N ILE A 184 18.13 5.72 -0.34
CA ILE A 184 17.97 5.06 -1.64
C ILE A 184 16.49 5.05 -2.02
N PHE A 185 15.62 4.68 -1.07
CA PHE A 185 14.19 4.64 -1.31
C PHE A 185 13.61 6.03 -1.64
N THR A 186 14.12 7.09 -1.00
CA THR A 186 13.72 8.48 -1.30
C THR A 186 14.03 8.84 -2.76
N ALA A 187 15.21 8.47 -3.26
CA ALA A 187 15.56 8.67 -4.67
C ALA A 187 14.64 7.88 -5.62
N MET A 188 14.31 6.63 -5.26
CA MET A 188 13.35 5.80 -6.02
C MET A 188 11.95 6.41 -6.05
N ALA A 189 11.49 6.98 -4.93
CA ALA A 189 10.20 7.67 -4.83
C ALA A 189 10.16 8.92 -5.70
N THR A 190 11.24 9.72 -5.72
CA THR A 190 11.37 10.86 -6.64
C THR A 190 11.29 10.43 -8.10
N PHE A 191 12.00 9.37 -8.48
CA PHE A 191 11.95 8.84 -9.83
C PHE A 191 10.56 8.28 -10.18
N SER A 192 9.84 7.73 -9.22
CA SER A 192 8.47 7.22 -9.41
C SER A 192 7.47 8.33 -9.70
N VAL A 193 7.57 9.48 -9.01
CA VAL A 193 6.78 10.68 -9.36
C VAL A 193 7.09 11.13 -10.80
N TYR A 194 8.37 11.17 -11.20
CA TYR A 194 8.73 11.47 -12.58
C TYR A 194 8.10 10.49 -13.58
N GLN A 195 8.10 9.19 -13.30
CA GLN A 195 7.47 8.17 -14.15
C GLN A 195 5.96 8.43 -14.33
N VAL A 196 5.24 8.72 -13.24
CA VAL A 196 3.81 9.04 -13.31
C VAL A 196 3.57 10.31 -14.11
N MET A 197 4.33 11.38 -13.86
CA MET A 197 4.14 12.65 -14.57
C MET A 197 4.47 12.54 -16.06
N ARG A 198 5.51 11.77 -16.41
CA ARG A 198 5.86 11.47 -17.81
C ARG A 198 4.75 10.69 -18.50
N ALA A 199 4.17 9.69 -17.83
CA ALA A 199 3.06 8.92 -18.35
C ALA A 199 1.80 9.80 -18.52
N ALA A 200 1.48 10.63 -17.53
CA ALA A 200 0.36 11.55 -17.58
C ALA A 200 0.49 12.52 -18.76
N ARG A 201 1.68 13.09 -18.98
CA ARG A 201 1.93 13.99 -20.12
C ARG A 201 1.62 13.34 -21.48
N ARG A 202 1.95 12.05 -21.66
CA ARG A 202 1.68 11.34 -22.92
C ARG A 202 0.20 11.12 -23.21
N HIS A 203 -0.65 11.13 -22.18
CA HIS A 203 -2.09 10.96 -22.35
C HIS A 203 -2.82 12.30 -22.56
N LEU A 204 -2.23 13.40 -22.08
CA LEU A 204 -2.82 14.74 -22.13
C LEU A 204 -2.40 15.57 -23.36
N GLN A 205 -1.43 15.11 -24.14
CA GLN A 205 -0.94 15.74 -25.38
C GLN A 205 -1.27 14.87 -26.56
#